data_AF-A0A8H6E2G6-F1
#
_entry.id   AF-A0A8H6E2G6-F1
#
_cell.length_a   1.000
_cell.length_b   1.000
_cell.length_c   1.000
_cell.angle_alpha   90.00
_cell.angle_beta   90.00
_cell.angle_gamma   90.00
#
_symmetry.space_group_name_H-M   'P 1'
#
loop_
_entity.id
_entity.type
_entity.pdbx_description
1 polymer ?
#
loop_
_entity_poly.entity_id
_entity_poly.type
_entity_poly.pdbx_seq_one_letter_code
_entity_poly.pdbx_strand_id
1 'polypeptide(L)'
;MKVTKPDIFYREQALANLRFLFGKDVDILARQFSSLYWVFLYVLRNGEERVKVMQSAKPDLVSATYELHVTSAKYLQEYITSLNHEIKYEGLASCEIALPYPE
;
A
#
# COMPACT_ATOMS: atom_id res chain seq x y z
N MET A 1 -16.46 10.52 5.29
CA MET A 1 -15.96 9.61 4.24
C MET A 1 -16.33 8.19 4.66
N LYS A 2 -17.08 7.44 3.83
CA LYS A 2 -17.45 6.06 4.18
C LYS A 2 -16.36 5.12 3.65
N VAL A 3 -15.49 4.67 4.54
CA VAL A 3 -14.49 3.63 4.26
C VAL A 3 -15.24 2.32 3.96
N THR A 4 -14.83 1.62 2.91
CA THR A 4 -15.47 0.37 2.46
C THR A 4 -14.52 -0.81 2.68
N LYS A 5 -15.06 -2.05 2.68
CA LYS A 5 -14.22 -3.26 2.78
C LYS A 5 -13.14 -3.31 1.67
N PRO A 6 -13.43 -3.00 0.40
CA PRO A 6 -12.40 -2.93 -0.65
C PRO A 6 -11.31 -1.88 -0.36
N ASP A 7 -11.69 -0.71 0.14
CA ASP A 7 -10.72 0.34 0.49
C ASP A 7 -9.73 -0.12 1.57
N ILE A 8 -10.24 -0.75 2.64
CA ILE A 8 -9.42 -1.34 3.70
C ILE A 8 -8.47 -2.38 3.10
N PHE A 9 -8.98 -3.29 2.28
CA PHE A 9 -8.16 -4.34 1.67
C PHE A 9 -7.00 -3.74 0.86
N TYR A 10 -7.27 -2.84 -0.10
CA TYR A 10 -6.21 -2.27 -0.93
C TYR A 10 -5.22 -1.44 -0.13
N ARG A 11 -5.70 -0.70 0.88
CA ARG A 11 -4.84 0.07 1.78
C ARG A 11 -3.88 -0.83 2.56
N GLU A 12 -4.38 -1.90 3.18
CA GLU A 12 -3.55 -2.84 3.94
C GLU A 12 -2.55 -3.57 3.04
N GLN A 13 -2.95 -3.96 1.82
CA GLN A 13 -2.02 -4.56 0.85
C GLN A 13 -0.91 -3.59 0.42
N ALA A 14 -1.27 -2.34 0.09
CA ALA A 14 -0.29 -1.32 -0.26
C ALA A 14 0.69 -1.05 0.91
N LEU A 15 0.17 -1.03 2.13
CA LEU A 15 0.96 -0.83 3.34
C LEU A 15 1.92 -1.99 3.59
N ALA A 16 1.48 -3.24 3.43
CA ALA A 16 2.30 -4.43 3.58
C ALA A 16 3.46 -4.45 2.58
N ASN A 17 3.18 -4.20 1.30
CA ASN A 17 4.19 -4.17 0.24
C ASN A 17 5.30 -3.15 0.52
N LEU A 18 4.94 -1.98 1.03
CA LEU A 18 5.92 -0.93 1.25
C LEU A 18 6.60 -1.01 2.60
N ARG A 19 5.96 -1.61 3.61
CA ARG A 19 6.65 -1.99 4.84
C ARG A 19 7.75 -3.00 4.58
N PHE A 20 7.56 -3.89 3.61
CA PHE A 20 8.63 -4.78 3.15
C PHE A 20 9.81 -4.00 2.57
N LEU A 21 9.56 -2.95 1.77
CA LEU A 21 10.62 -2.17 1.12
C LEU A 21 11.30 -1.12 2.01
N PHE A 22 10.53 -0.45 2.86
CA PHE A 22 10.96 0.76 3.59
C PHE A 22 10.92 0.60 5.11
N GLY A 23 10.47 -0.55 5.63
CA GLY A 23 10.35 -0.82 7.06
C GLY A 23 9.04 -0.36 7.68
N LYS A 24 8.95 -0.46 9.02
CA LYS A 24 7.70 -0.27 9.77
C LYS A 24 7.14 1.16 9.75
N ASP A 25 7.98 2.15 9.46
CA ASP A 25 7.67 3.58 9.55
C ASP A 25 6.94 4.12 8.30
N VAL A 26 6.15 3.27 7.65
CA VAL A 26 5.33 3.59 6.48
C VAL A 26 3.87 3.72 6.90
N ASP A 27 3.18 4.71 6.35
CA ASP A 27 1.74 4.89 6.53
C ASP A 27 1.07 5.57 5.31
N ILE A 28 -0.25 5.51 5.28
CA ILE A 28 -1.10 6.02 4.20
C ILE A 28 -2.04 7.08 4.75
N LEU A 29 -2.02 8.26 4.12
CA LEU A 29 -2.94 9.36 4.36
C LEU A 29 -3.86 9.55 3.15
N ALA A 30 -5.17 9.44 3.38
CA ALA A 30 -6.18 9.73 2.37
C ALA A 30 -6.87 11.06 2.66
N ARG A 31 -7.08 11.88 1.63
CA ARG A 31 -7.79 13.14 1.72
C ARG A 31 -8.55 13.42 0.43
N GLN A 32 -9.82 13.81 0.56
CA GLN A 32 -10.56 14.36 -0.56
C GLN A 32 -10.17 15.83 -0.76
N PHE A 33 -9.79 16.19 -1.98
CA PHE A 33 -9.52 17.56 -2.39
C PHE A 33 -10.18 17.82 -3.73
N SER A 34 -11.13 18.76 -3.76
CA SER A 34 -12.02 18.97 -4.90
C SER A 34 -12.80 17.68 -5.26
N SER A 35 -12.92 17.36 -6.55
CA SER A 35 -13.57 16.16 -7.08
C SER A 35 -12.73 14.89 -7.00
N LEU A 36 -11.52 14.93 -6.41
CA LEU A 36 -10.61 13.80 -6.37
C LEU A 36 -10.29 13.38 -4.93
N TYR A 37 -10.16 12.07 -4.76
CA TYR A 37 -9.57 11.44 -3.59
C TYR A 37 -8.09 11.25 -3.84
N TRP A 38 -7.30 11.92 -3.00
CA TRP A 38 -5.87 11.79 -2.96
C TRP A 38 -5.48 10.80 -1.88
N VAL A 39 -4.71 9.78 -2.24
CA VAL A 39 -4.13 8.84 -1.30
C VAL A 39 -2.62 8.97 -1.39
N PHE A 40 -2.02 9.43 -0.31
CA PHE A 40 -0.58 9.61 -0.17
C PHE A 40 -0.02 8.48 0.66
N LEU A 41 1.09 7.94 0.21
CA LEU A 41 1.90 7.06 0.99
C LEU A 41 3.18 7.77 1.40
N TYR A 42 3.51 7.70 2.68
CA TYR A 42 4.68 8.36 3.23
C TYR A 42 5.48 7.45 4.16
N VAL A 43 6.76 7.76 4.28
CA VAL A 43 7.69 7.19 5.27
C VAL A 43 7.99 8.27 6.31
N LEU A 44 7.99 7.91 7.58
CA LEU A 44 8.50 8.75 8.66
C LEU A 44 10.03 8.57 8.75
N ARG A 45 10.76 9.61 8.37
CA ARG A 45 12.21 9.67 8.51
C ARG A 45 12.57 10.35 9.83
N ASN A 46 13.42 9.69 10.61
CA ASN A 46 13.88 10.17 11.93
C ASN A 46 12.74 10.51 12.91
N GLY A 47 11.56 9.89 12.75
CA GLY A 47 10.38 10.14 13.58
C GLY A 47 9.66 11.47 13.36
N GLU A 48 10.21 12.38 12.56
CA GLU A 48 9.69 13.75 12.43
C GLU A 48 9.32 14.13 10.99
N GLU A 49 10.06 13.66 9.99
CA GLU A 49 9.86 14.08 8.60
C GLU A 49 9.01 13.07 7.82
N ARG A 50 7.88 13.50 7.27
CA ARG A 50 7.06 12.68 6.37
C ARG A 50 7.56 12.84 4.94
N VAL A 51 8.23 11.82 4.42
CA VAL A 51 8.67 11.77 3.03
C VAL A 51 7.60 11.06 2.20
N LYS A 52 6.98 11.77 1.27
CA LYS A 52 6.02 11.16 0.33
C LYS A 52 6.75 10.23 -0.63
N VAL A 53 6.35 8.97 -0.66
CA VAL A 53 6.92 7.94 -1.54
C VAL A 53 6.05 7.74 -2.78
N MET A 54 4.72 7.68 -2.59
CA MET A 54 3.78 7.42 -3.67
C MET A 54 2.50 8.22 -3.48
N GLN A 55 1.76 8.43 -4.56
CA GLN A 55 0.43 9.03 -4.49
C GLN A 55 -0.48 8.49 -5.60
N SER A 56 -1.77 8.47 -5.33
CA SER A 56 -2.83 8.27 -6.31
C SER A 56 -3.88 9.39 -6.16
N ALA A 57 -4.49 9.76 -7.28
CA ALA A 57 -5.61 10.70 -7.31
C ALA A 57 -6.71 10.14 -8.23
N LYS A 58 -7.87 9.76 -7.67
CA LYS A 58 -9.00 9.20 -8.42
C LYS A 58 -10.33 9.80 -7.99
N PRO A 59 -11.40 9.69 -8.81
CA PRO A 59 -12.73 10.22 -8.47
C PRO A 59 -13.34 9.63 -7.20
N ASP A 60 -12.93 8.42 -6.80
CA ASP A 60 -13.36 7.77 -5.58
C ASP A 60 -12.19 7.15 -4.81
N LEU A 61 -12.40 6.94 -3.52
CA LEU A 61 -11.39 6.44 -2.61
C LEU A 61 -10.92 5.01 -2.98
N VAL A 62 -11.84 4.14 -3.41
CA VAL A 62 -11.53 2.74 -3.72
C VAL A 62 -10.61 2.65 -4.93
N SER A 63 -10.90 3.41 -5.98
CA SER A 63 -10.03 3.52 -7.15
C SER A 63 -8.66 4.07 -6.78
N ALA A 64 -8.60 5.05 -5.87
CA ALA A 64 -7.34 5.65 -5.45
C ALA A 64 -6.49 4.65 -4.64
N THR A 65 -7.09 3.91 -3.70
CA THR A 65 -6.37 2.89 -2.93
C THR A 65 -6.02 1.67 -3.78
N TYR A 66 -6.85 1.30 -4.75
CA TYR A 66 -6.54 0.25 -5.74
C TYR A 66 -5.31 0.60 -6.59
N GLU A 67 -5.23 1.81 -7.17
CA GLU A 67 -4.06 2.21 -7.95
C GLU A 67 -2.79 2.23 -7.09
N LEU A 68 -2.90 2.70 -5.84
CA LEU A 68 -1.76 2.68 -4.91
C LEU A 68 -1.29 1.25 -4.64
N HIS A 69 -2.21 0.32 -4.41
CA HIS A 69 -1.91 -1.10 -4.27
C HIS A 69 -1.19 -1.66 -5.50
N VAL A 70 -1.75 -1.48 -6.70
CA VAL A 70 -1.15 -1.97 -7.96
C VAL A 70 0.26 -1.42 -8.14
N THR A 71 0.45 -0.13 -7.89
CA THR A 71 1.77 0.50 -8.05
C THR A 71 2.77 -0.01 -7.01
N SER A 72 2.33 -0.18 -5.75
CA SER A 72 3.18 -0.75 -4.69
C SER A 72 3.61 -2.19 -4.99
N ALA A 73 2.72 -3.01 -5.55
CA ALA A 73 3.01 -4.39 -5.92
C ALA A 73 4.04 -4.45 -7.06
N LYS A 74 3.92 -3.55 -8.04
CA LYS A 74 4.90 -3.42 -9.12
C LYS A 74 6.29 -3.03 -8.58
N TYR A 75 6.37 -2.09 -7.66
CA TYR A 75 7.65 -1.69 -7.05
C TYR A 75 8.29 -2.82 -6.25
N LEU A 76 7.47 -3.56 -5.50
CA LEU A 76 7.93 -4.76 -4.79
C LEU A 76 8.48 -5.80 -5.77
N GLN A 77 7.76 -6.08 -6.86
CA GLN A 77 8.19 -7.02 -7.89
C GLN A 77 9.50 -6.57 -8.56
N GLU A 78 9.63 -5.30 -8.93
CA GLU A 78 10.85 -4.74 -9.51
C GLU A 78 12.04 -4.85 -8.55
N TYR A 79 11.83 -4.54 -7.27
CA TYR A 79 12.85 -4.69 -6.23
C TYR A 79 13.30 -6.15 -6.08
N ILE A 80 12.36 -7.08 -5.91
CA ILE A 80 12.66 -8.52 -5.79
C ILE A 80 13.43 -9.00 -7.03
N THR A 81 12.99 -8.61 -8.22
CA THR A 81 13.66 -8.95 -9.49
C THR A 81 15.08 -8.39 -9.54
N SER A 82 15.29 -7.15 -9.09
CA SER A 82 16.60 -6.48 -9.06
C SER A 82 17.61 -7.16 -8.13
N LEU A 83 17.13 -7.84 -7.10
CA LEU A 83 17.97 -8.59 -6.16
C LEU A 83 18.44 -9.94 -6.73
N ASN A 84 18.03 -10.30 -7.95
CA ASN A 84 18.42 -11.55 -8.64
C ASN A 84 18.16 -12.83 -7.82
N HIS A 85 17.30 -12.74 -6.80
CA HIS A 85 16.96 -13.81 -5.90
C HIS A 85 15.59 -14.36 -6.27
N GLU A 86 15.56 -15.62 -6.72
CA GLU A 86 14.41 -16.48 -6.50
C GLU A 86 14.16 -16.51 -4.99
N ILE A 87 13.18 -15.75 -4.51
CA ILE A 87 12.74 -15.87 -3.12
C ILE A 87 12.16 -17.28 -2.99
N LYS A 88 12.94 -18.19 -2.39
CA LYS A 88 12.46 -19.53 -2.07
C LYS A 88 11.21 -19.37 -1.22
N TYR A 89 10.10 -19.91 -1.72
CA TYR A 89 8.78 -19.87 -1.10
C TYR A 89 8.80 -20.31 0.38
N GLU A 90 9.76 -21.16 0.74
CA GLU A 90 10.05 -21.68 2.08
C GLU A 90 10.47 -20.61 3.11
N GLY A 91 10.91 -19.42 2.68
CA GLY A 91 11.37 -18.32 3.55
C GLY A 91 10.37 -17.16 3.70
N LEU A 92 9.26 -17.17 2.97
CA LEU A 92 8.21 -16.16 3.13
C LEU A 92 7.33 -16.57 4.31
N ALA A 93 7.33 -15.76 5.37
CA ALA A 93 6.32 -15.87 6.41
C ALA A 93 4.94 -15.82 5.72
N SER A 94 4.15 -16.88 5.87
CA SER A 94 2.83 -16.97 5.27
C SER A 94 1.96 -15.83 5.82
N CYS A 95 1.67 -14.84 4.98
CA CYS A 95 0.71 -13.80 5.31
C CYS A 95 -0.68 -14.31 4.93
N GLU A 96 -1.37 -14.95 5.88
CA GLU A 96 -2.75 -15.35 5.70
C GLU A 96 -3.67 -14.13 5.83
N ILE A 97 -4.30 -13.72 4.73
CA ILE A 97 -5.33 -12.68 4.75
C ILE A 97 -6.67 -13.38 4.80
N ALA A 98 -7.26 -13.45 6.00
CA ALA A 98 -8.63 -13.93 6.16
C ALA A 98 -9.62 -12.90 5.60
N LEU A 99 -10.26 -13.22 4.48
CA LEU A 99 -11.36 -12.41 3.95
C LEU A 99 -12.64 -12.72 4.76
N PRO A 100 -13.36 -11.71 5.28
CA PRO A 100 -14.62 -11.95 5.94
C PRO A 100 -15.66 -12.43 4.91
N TYR A 101 -16.25 -13.60 5.17
CA TYR A 101 -17.33 -14.16 4.35
C TYR A 101 -18.47 -13.14 4.19
N PRO A 102 -19.10 -13.05 3.00
CA PRO A 102 -20.34 -12.32 2.84
C PRO A 102 -21.48 -13.10 3.53
N GLU A 103 -22.19 -12.43 4.43
CA GLU A 103 -23.54 -12.83 4.86
C GLU A 103 -24.55 -12.61 3.73
#